data_AF-A0A7S2N080-F1
#
_entry.id   AF-A0A7S2N080-F1
#
_cell.length_a   1.000
_cell.length_b   1.000
_cell.length_c   1.000
_cell.angle_alpha   90.00
_cell.angle_beta   90.00
_cell.angle_gamma   90.00
#
_symmetry.space_group_name_H-M   'P 1'
#
loop_
_entity.id
_entity.type
_entity.pdbx_description
1 polymer ?
#
loop_
_entity_poly.entity_id
_entity_poly.type
_entity_poly.pdbx_seq_one_letter_code
_entity_poly.pdbx_strand_id
1 'polypeptide(L)'
;MAMIRGCSVGLRVLTALLALAGTQGSPQNATAPHAKQNATGPVAVRAGNSSHAPGLLRGATAGSSAVAGGAAGATANATAQAAAGTCSADDAAIMEKLGPGHAVGSFPDILTTCGKRSWSLFGGFSTRNFLSCLRTGTTLSVPCSECFGPAAVYAYDNCKFTCLFGSWCGQRCIDCVMPTRDSVNRCTGVSIPLVTVC
;
A
#
# COMPACT_ATOMS: atom_id res chain seq x y z
N MET A 1 22.27 -63.70 6.18
CA MET A 1 22.96 -62.72 5.30
C MET A 1 22.75 -61.34 5.93
N ALA A 2 23.71 -60.66 6.59
CA ALA A 2 25.06 -60.24 6.17
C ALA A 2 24.98 -59.31 4.93
N MET A 3 25.45 -58.05 4.89
CA MET A 3 26.37 -57.31 5.77
C MET A 3 26.09 -55.81 5.78
N ILE A 4 26.35 -55.22 6.95
CA ILE A 4 26.59 -53.80 7.21
C ILE A 4 28.12 -53.58 7.08
N ARG A 5 28.54 -52.63 6.24
CA ARG A 5 29.87 -51.99 6.20
C ARG A 5 29.57 -50.53 5.86
N GLY A 6 29.81 -49.51 6.69
CA GLY A 6 30.96 -49.29 7.54
C GLY A 6 31.83 -48.20 6.90
N CYS A 7 31.59 -46.94 7.26
CA CYS A 7 32.64 -45.91 7.24
C CYS A 7 32.36 -44.88 8.34
N SER A 8 32.79 -45.26 9.54
CA SER A 8 32.87 -44.44 10.73
C SER A 8 34.24 -43.79 10.78
N VAL A 9 34.41 -42.58 10.24
CA VAL A 9 35.52 -41.68 10.62
C VAL A 9 35.02 -40.25 10.49
N GLY A 10 34.85 -39.56 11.62
CA GLY A 10 34.46 -38.15 11.60
C GLY A 10 33.80 -37.61 12.87
N LEU A 11 33.78 -38.39 13.94
CA LEU A 11 33.54 -37.95 15.31
C LEU A 11 34.65 -36.95 15.72
N ARG A 12 34.51 -35.68 15.31
CA ARG A 12 35.24 -34.52 15.83
C ARG A 12 34.30 -33.36 16.13
N VAL A 13 33.18 -33.71 16.77
CA VAL A 13 32.50 -32.77 17.65
C VAL A 13 33.32 -32.69 18.93
N LEU A 14 33.40 -31.49 19.51
CA LEU A 14 33.83 -31.19 20.88
C LEU A 14 35.34 -31.07 21.14
N THR A 15 35.92 -29.90 20.87
CA THR A 15 36.57 -29.02 21.87
C THR A 15 37.34 -27.87 21.19
N ALA A 16 37.18 -26.65 21.73
CA ALA A 16 37.78 -25.36 21.32
C ALA A 16 37.16 -24.73 20.06
N LEU A 17 36.54 -23.55 20.06
CA LEU A 17 36.67 -22.39 20.93
C LEU A 17 35.32 -21.73 21.20
N LEU A 18 35.00 -21.59 22.49
CA LEU A 18 34.32 -20.41 23.01
C LEU A 18 35.24 -19.20 22.83
N ALA A 19 34.79 -18.18 22.11
CA ALA A 19 35.13 -16.74 22.19
C ALA A 19 34.63 -16.12 20.87
N LEU A 20 33.58 -15.32 20.78
CA LEU A 20 33.39 -14.04 21.44
C LEU A 20 31.89 -13.70 21.54
N ALA A 21 31.46 -13.33 22.74
CA ALA A 21 30.23 -12.59 22.99
C ALA A 21 30.50 -11.07 22.85
N GLY A 22 29.50 -10.33 22.34
CA GLY A 22 29.43 -8.85 22.35
C GLY A 22 30.13 -8.20 21.15
N THR A 23 29.48 -7.37 20.34
CA THR A 23 28.81 -6.12 20.76
C THR A 23 27.55 -5.78 19.98
N GLN A 24 26.62 -5.19 20.71
CA GLN A 24 25.42 -4.50 20.26
C GLN A 24 25.77 -3.30 19.35
N GLY A 25 24.95 -3.04 18.33
CA GLY A 25 25.07 -1.88 17.46
C GLY A 25 23.92 -1.76 16.47
N SER A 26 22.76 -1.30 16.94
CA SER A 26 21.81 -0.49 16.14
C SER A 26 22.34 0.97 16.15
N PRO A 27 22.05 1.88 15.18
CA PRO A 27 20.75 2.04 14.53
C PRO A 27 20.76 2.45 13.02
N GLN A 28 19.63 2.17 12.36
CA GLN A 28 18.83 3.07 11.52
C GLN A 28 19.60 4.17 10.73
N ASN A 29 19.88 3.94 9.45
CA ASN A 29 20.17 5.06 8.54
C ASN A 29 18.84 5.73 8.14
N ALA A 30 18.46 6.70 8.96
CA ALA A 30 17.42 7.67 8.68
C ALA A 30 17.95 8.70 7.66
N THR A 31 17.51 8.58 6.40
CA THR A 31 17.35 9.76 5.53
C THR A 31 15.86 10.07 5.43
N ALA A 32 15.43 10.98 6.28
CA ALA A 32 14.19 11.74 6.15
C ALA A 32 14.28 12.73 4.95
N PRO A 33 13.28 13.61 4.72
CA PRO A 33 11.95 13.35 4.20
C PRO A 33 11.73 14.07 2.85
N HIS A 34 10.96 13.49 1.92
CA HIS A 34 10.34 14.26 0.84
C HIS A 34 9.13 15.04 1.37
N ALA A 35 9.42 16.13 2.11
CA ALA A 35 8.47 17.18 2.37
C ALA A 35 8.49 18.18 1.20
N LYS A 36 7.46 18.11 0.34
CA LYS A 36 6.82 19.31 -0.21
C LYS A 36 5.32 19.08 -0.22
N GLN A 37 4.72 19.37 0.92
CA GLN A 37 3.31 19.74 0.99
C GLN A 37 3.17 21.09 0.30
N ASN A 38 2.66 21.11 -0.93
CA ASN A 38 2.05 22.34 -1.45
C ASN A 38 0.59 22.37 -0.99
N ALA A 39 0.39 22.72 0.27
CA ALA A 39 -0.91 23.06 0.81
C ALA A 39 -1.25 24.49 0.39
N THR A 40 -1.89 24.65 -0.77
CA THR A 40 -2.54 25.91 -1.13
C THR A 40 -4.02 25.81 -0.80
N GLY A 41 -4.35 26.19 0.44
CA GLY A 41 -5.66 26.72 0.85
C GLY A 41 -6.84 25.75 0.95
N PRO A 42 -7.70 25.89 1.98
CA PRO A 42 -9.04 25.31 1.95
C PRO A 42 -9.90 26.09 0.95
N VAL A 43 -10.19 25.50 -0.21
CA VAL A 43 -11.33 25.93 -1.00
C VAL A 43 -12.58 25.53 -0.22
N ALA A 44 -13.17 26.51 0.46
CA ALA A 44 -14.49 26.38 1.05
C ALA A 44 -15.49 26.02 -0.06
N VAL A 45 -15.85 24.74 -0.18
CA VAL A 45 -16.99 24.32 -0.99
C VAL A 45 -18.24 24.76 -0.24
N ARG A 46 -18.73 25.93 -0.65
CA ARG A 46 -20.00 26.51 -0.21
C ARG A 46 -21.11 25.57 -0.66
N ALA A 47 -21.78 24.92 0.28
CA ALA A 47 -23.02 24.19 0.03
C ALA A 47 -24.06 25.16 -0.53
N GLY A 48 -24.35 25.05 -1.83
CA GLY A 48 -25.44 25.76 -2.48
C GLY A 48 -26.75 25.06 -2.14
N ASN A 49 -27.44 25.52 -1.10
CA ASN A 49 -28.81 25.11 -0.82
C ASN A 49 -29.76 26.18 -1.38
N SER A 50 -30.21 25.98 -2.61
CA SER A 50 -31.27 26.77 -3.21
C SER A 50 -32.61 26.17 -2.82
N SER A 51 -33.28 26.77 -1.85
CA SER A 51 -34.71 26.52 -1.62
C SER A 51 -35.41 27.86 -1.47
N HIS A 52 -36.21 28.15 -2.49
CA HIS A 52 -37.11 29.28 -2.56
C HIS A 52 -38.13 29.19 -1.41
N ALA A 53 -38.38 30.33 -0.75
CA ALA A 53 -39.63 30.61 -0.04
C ALA A 53 -40.29 31.81 -0.75
N PRO A 54 -41.62 31.92 -0.67
CA PRO A 54 -42.13 32.78 0.39
C PRO A 54 -43.41 32.28 1.07
N GLY A 55 -43.51 32.61 2.36
CA GLY A 55 -44.74 33.10 2.99
C GLY A 55 -45.65 32.09 3.71
N LEU A 56 -45.57 32.04 5.04
CA LEU A 56 -46.51 32.70 5.98
C LEU A 56 -46.57 31.96 7.35
N LEU A 57 -46.29 32.75 8.40
CA LEU A 57 -46.93 32.80 9.73
C LEU A 57 -46.86 31.63 10.73
N ARG A 58 -46.35 32.02 11.92
CA ARG A 58 -46.77 31.74 13.32
C ARG A 58 -45.83 30.89 14.18
N GLY A 59 -45.53 31.45 15.36
CA GLY A 59 -45.40 30.68 16.60
C GLY A 59 -44.05 30.80 17.31
N ALA A 60 -43.90 31.82 18.15
CA ALA A 60 -42.87 31.87 19.18
C ALA A 60 -43.15 30.83 20.28
N THR A 61 -42.12 30.17 20.81
CA THR A 61 -41.92 29.98 22.26
C THR A 61 -40.48 29.58 22.52
N ALA A 62 -39.90 30.24 23.51
CA ALA A 62 -38.54 30.08 24.00
C ALA A 62 -38.34 28.72 24.70
N GLY A 63 -37.14 28.18 24.59
CA GLY A 63 -36.72 26.97 25.27
C GLY A 63 -35.20 26.86 25.30
N SER A 64 -34.55 27.81 25.99
CA SER A 64 -33.13 27.72 26.31
C SER A 64 -32.92 26.61 27.34
N SER A 65 -32.12 25.61 27.02
CA SER A 65 -31.54 24.71 28.01
C SER A 65 -30.05 24.59 27.74
N ALA A 66 -29.31 25.39 28.49
CA ALA A 66 -27.88 25.23 28.68
C ALA A 66 -27.63 23.99 29.54
N VAL A 67 -26.74 23.11 29.10
CA VAL A 67 -25.98 22.26 30.03
C VAL A 67 -24.50 22.48 29.81
N ALA A 68 -23.87 22.85 30.92
CA ALA A 68 -22.47 23.16 31.07
C ALA A 68 -21.60 21.91 30.89
N GLY A 69 -20.33 22.17 30.59
CA GLY A 69 -19.31 21.18 30.30
C GLY A 69 -18.99 20.22 31.45
N GLY A 70 -18.50 19.05 31.05
CA GLY A 70 -17.76 18.11 31.88
C GLY A 70 -16.52 17.67 31.10
N ALA A 71 -15.38 18.29 31.39
CA ALA A 71 -14.08 17.77 31.00
C ALA A 71 -13.67 16.69 32.01
N ALA A 72 -13.63 15.44 31.58
CA ALA A 72 -12.99 14.35 32.30
C ALA A 72 -12.32 13.39 31.31
N GLY A 73 -11.02 13.59 31.14
CA GLY A 73 -10.02 12.61 30.71
C GLY A 73 -10.41 11.60 29.64
N ALA A 74 -10.40 12.00 28.37
CA ALA A 74 -10.15 11.05 27.30
C ALA A 74 -8.68 10.65 27.39
N THR A 75 -8.39 9.51 28.01
CA THR A 75 -7.20 8.73 27.67
C THR A 75 -7.27 8.52 26.17
N ALA A 76 -6.46 9.25 25.42
CA ALA A 76 -6.28 9.06 23.99
C ALA A 76 -5.61 7.70 23.79
N ASN A 77 -6.40 6.63 23.91
CA ASN A 77 -6.12 5.40 23.20
C ASN A 77 -6.08 5.84 21.75
N ALA A 78 -4.88 5.86 21.17
CA ALA A 78 -4.65 6.18 19.78
C ALA A 78 -5.38 5.13 18.93
N THR A 79 -6.68 5.31 18.75
CA THR A 79 -7.40 4.76 17.63
C THR A 79 -6.75 5.43 16.43
N ALA A 80 -5.79 4.71 15.85
CA ALA A 80 -5.30 4.91 14.51
C ALA A 80 -6.49 5.43 13.67
N GLN A 81 -6.29 6.58 13.01
CA GLN A 81 -7.18 7.05 11.96
C GLN A 81 -7.62 5.81 11.18
N ALA A 82 -8.90 5.46 11.24
CA ALA A 82 -9.44 4.41 10.41
C ALA A 82 -9.06 4.79 8.98
N ALA A 83 -8.16 4.03 8.36
CA ALA A 83 -7.76 4.27 6.99
C ALA A 83 -9.06 4.27 6.19
N ALA A 84 -9.40 5.39 5.56
CA ALA A 84 -10.66 5.55 4.82
C ALA A 84 -10.71 4.73 3.53
N GLY A 85 -9.91 3.66 3.43
CA GLY A 85 -9.81 2.74 2.30
C GLY A 85 -10.04 1.29 2.69
N THR A 86 -9.91 0.39 1.73
CA THR A 86 -10.30 -1.02 1.82
C THR A 86 -9.19 -1.92 2.37
N CYS A 87 -7.95 -1.44 2.45
CA CYS A 87 -6.85 -2.23 2.99
C CYS A 87 -6.82 -2.20 4.51
N SER A 88 -6.52 -3.35 5.12
CA SER A 88 -6.29 -3.48 6.55
C SER A 88 -4.92 -2.94 6.96
N ALA A 89 -4.67 -2.86 8.27
CA ALA A 89 -3.33 -2.56 8.78
C ALA A 89 -2.30 -3.64 8.39
N ASP A 90 -2.70 -4.91 8.34
CA ASP A 90 -1.82 -6.01 7.93
C ASP A 90 -1.44 -5.90 6.46
N ASP A 91 -2.39 -5.51 5.61
CA ASP A 91 -2.14 -5.23 4.18
C ASP A 91 -1.12 -4.10 4.00
N ALA A 92 -1.27 -3.03 4.79
CA ALA A 92 -0.34 -1.92 4.79
C ALA A 92 1.07 -2.35 5.20
N ALA A 93 1.20 -3.16 6.26
CA ALA A 93 2.47 -3.69 6.73
C ALA A 93 3.13 -4.63 5.71
N ILE A 94 2.34 -5.43 4.98
CA ILE A 94 2.84 -6.25 3.86
C ILE A 94 3.45 -5.35 2.78
N MET A 95 2.73 -4.32 2.34
CA MET A 95 3.22 -3.41 1.31
C MET A 95 4.47 -2.66 1.76
N GLU A 96 4.49 -2.17 2.99
CA GLU A 96 5.65 -1.51 3.59
C GLU A 96 6.88 -2.42 3.64
N LYS A 97 6.69 -3.68 4.07
CA LYS A 97 7.76 -4.68 4.13
C LYS A 97 8.35 -5.00 2.76
N LEU A 98 7.51 -5.10 1.73
CA LEU A 98 7.95 -5.34 0.36
C LEU A 98 8.68 -4.11 -0.21
N GLY A 99 8.29 -2.92 0.24
CA GLY A 99 9.02 -1.68 0.01
C GLY A 99 8.91 -1.13 -1.41
N PRO A 100 9.41 0.10 -1.60
CA PRO A 100 9.42 0.78 -2.90
C PRO A 100 10.61 0.31 -3.76
N GLY A 101 10.75 0.94 -4.91
CA GLY A 101 11.91 0.81 -5.77
C GLY A 101 11.68 -0.11 -6.96
N HIS A 102 12.77 -0.65 -7.49
CA HIS A 102 12.76 -1.55 -8.64
C HIS A 102 13.50 -2.87 -8.38
N ALA A 103 13.80 -3.18 -7.12
CA ALA A 103 14.45 -4.44 -6.76
C ALA A 103 13.51 -5.62 -6.99
N VAL A 104 14.07 -6.79 -7.32
CA VAL A 104 13.30 -8.04 -7.45
C VAL A 104 12.63 -8.35 -6.11
N GLY A 105 11.34 -8.65 -6.14
CA GLY A 105 10.52 -8.92 -4.96
C GLY A 105 10.02 -7.67 -4.24
N SER A 106 10.36 -6.46 -4.70
CA SER A 106 9.72 -5.24 -4.22
C SER A 106 8.24 -5.20 -4.60
N PHE A 107 7.45 -4.39 -3.91
CA PHE A 107 6.02 -4.30 -4.20
C PHE A 107 5.73 -3.91 -5.67
N PRO A 108 6.42 -2.91 -6.26
CA PRO A 108 6.26 -2.58 -7.68
C PRO A 108 6.73 -3.69 -8.63
N ASP A 109 7.78 -4.44 -8.27
CA ASP A 109 8.23 -5.58 -9.07
C ASP A 109 7.17 -6.70 -9.11
N ILE A 110 6.53 -6.99 -7.98
CA ILE A 110 5.44 -7.98 -7.92
C ILE A 110 4.24 -7.52 -8.76
N LEU A 111 3.81 -6.26 -8.63
CA LEU A 111 2.74 -5.68 -9.44
C LEU A 111 3.03 -5.81 -10.94
N THR A 112 4.23 -5.44 -11.38
CA THR A 112 4.60 -5.48 -12.80
C THR A 112 4.76 -6.92 -13.30
N THR A 113 5.34 -7.82 -12.50
CA THR A 113 5.42 -9.25 -12.81
C THR A 113 4.04 -9.86 -12.98
N CYS A 114 3.10 -9.54 -12.09
CA CYS A 114 1.72 -9.98 -12.22
C CYS A 114 1.03 -9.37 -13.43
N GLY A 115 1.26 -8.09 -13.74
CA GLY A 115 0.75 -7.44 -14.95
C GLY A 115 1.21 -8.16 -16.23
N LYS A 116 2.52 -8.45 -16.34
CA LYS A 116 3.11 -9.17 -17.49
C LYS A 116 2.53 -10.58 -17.67
N ARG A 117 2.19 -11.27 -16.58
CA ARG A 117 1.62 -12.63 -16.61
C ARG A 117 0.12 -12.67 -16.91
N SER A 118 -0.54 -11.51 -16.89
CA SER A 118 -2.00 -11.44 -16.89
C SER A 118 -2.60 -11.03 -18.23
N TRP A 119 -1.82 -11.01 -19.30
CA TRP A 119 -2.33 -10.67 -20.62
C TRP A 119 -1.94 -11.69 -21.68
N SER A 120 -2.66 -11.66 -22.80
CA SER A 120 -2.34 -12.43 -24.01
C SER A 120 -2.68 -11.60 -25.24
N LEU A 121 -2.01 -11.89 -26.37
CA LEU A 121 -2.21 -11.14 -27.61
C LEU A 121 -3.66 -11.22 -28.13
N PHE A 122 -4.31 -12.38 -27.96
CA PHE A 122 -5.67 -12.62 -28.48
C PHE A 122 -6.76 -12.46 -27.41
N GLY A 123 -6.41 -12.46 -26.13
CA GLY A 123 -7.37 -12.41 -25.01
C GLY A 123 -7.33 -11.11 -24.19
N GLY A 124 -6.45 -10.17 -24.53
CA GLY A 124 -6.31 -8.91 -23.80
C GLY A 124 -5.75 -9.11 -22.38
N PHE A 125 -6.03 -8.15 -21.50
CA PHE A 125 -5.64 -8.19 -20.09
C PHE A 125 -6.72 -8.84 -19.21
N SER A 126 -6.31 -9.71 -18.30
CA SER A 126 -7.15 -10.39 -17.34
C SER A 126 -6.90 -9.84 -15.94
N THR A 127 -7.80 -8.96 -15.50
CA THR A 127 -7.80 -8.45 -14.12
C THR A 127 -7.87 -9.59 -13.10
N ARG A 128 -8.59 -10.68 -13.42
CA ARG A 128 -8.67 -11.87 -12.56
C ARG A 128 -7.30 -12.52 -12.36
N ASN A 129 -6.54 -12.72 -13.44
CA ASN A 129 -5.20 -13.32 -13.35
C ASN A 129 -4.25 -12.39 -12.60
N PHE A 130 -4.37 -11.07 -12.83
CA PHE A 130 -3.58 -10.07 -12.16
C PHE A 130 -3.80 -10.08 -10.64
N LEU A 131 -5.06 -10.02 -10.21
CA LEU A 131 -5.42 -10.05 -8.78
C LEU A 131 -5.06 -11.39 -8.12
N SER A 132 -5.23 -12.50 -8.84
CA SER A 132 -4.81 -13.83 -8.34
C SER A 132 -3.30 -13.90 -8.12
N CYS A 133 -2.52 -13.43 -9.09
CA CYS A 133 -1.07 -13.34 -8.98
C CYS A 133 -0.65 -12.40 -7.85
N LEU A 134 -1.25 -11.21 -7.75
CA LEU A 134 -0.92 -10.21 -6.75
C LEU A 134 -1.12 -10.76 -5.34
N ARG A 135 -2.27 -11.38 -5.07
CA ARG A 135 -2.55 -12.01 -3.77
C ARG A 135 -1.59 -13.15 -3.46
N THR A 136 -1.24 -13.96 -4.45
CA THR A 136 -0.27 -15.05 -4.26
C THR A 136 1.14 -14.52 -3.97
N GLY A 137 1.54 -13.43 -4.63
CA GLY A 137 2.87 -12.82 -4.48
C GLY A 137 3.04 -11.95 -3.23
N THR A 138 1.94 -11.45 -2.65
CA THR A 138 1.99 -10.49 -1.53
C THR A 138 1.26 -10.96 -0.28
N THR A 139 0.32 -11.90 -0.38
CA THR A 139 -0.65 -12.28 0.66
C THR A 139 -1.62 -11.18 1.08
N LEU A 140 -1.78 -10.13 0.26
CA LEU A 140 -2.82 -9.11 0.47
C LEU A 140 -4.23 -9.73 0.52
N SER A 141 -5.06 -9.12 1.36
CA SER A 141 -6.49 -9.43 1.45
C SER A 141 -7.18 -9.21 0.10
N VAL A 142 -8.26 -9.95 -0.12
CA VAL A 142 -9.11 -9.79 -1.31
C VAL A 142 -9.53 -8.32 -1.52
N PRO A 143 -10.16 -7.63 -0.54
CA PRO A 143 -10.62 -6.26 -0.73
C PRO A 143 -9.48 -5.24 -0.97
N CYS A 144 -8.29 -5.46 -0.39
CA CYS A 144 -7.14 -4.60 -0.64
C CYS A 144 -6.58 -4.80 -2.05
N SER A 145 -6.43 -6.06 -2.48
CA SER A 145 -5.86 -6.38 -3.80
C SER A 145 -6.69 -5.80 -4.95
N GLU A 146 -8.02 -5.73 -4.80
CA GLU A 146 -8.93 -5.22 -5.81
C GLU A 146 -8.67 -3.74 -6.18
N CYS A 147 -8.09 -2.96 -5.28
CA CYS A 147 -7.70 -1.57 -5.55
C CYS A 147 -6.69 -1.41 -6.68
N PHE A 148 -5.88 -2.44 -6.95
CA PHE A 148 -4.85 -2.40 -7.97
C PHE A 148 -5.37 -2.79 -9.36
N GLY A 149 -6.55 -3.41 -9.44
CA GLY A 149 -7.15 -3.88 -10.69
C GLY A 149 -7.32 -2.75 -11.73
N PRO A 150 -8.00 -1.64 -11.40
CA PRO A 150 -8.20 -0.54 -12.34
C PRO A 150 -6.89 0.09 -12.83
N ALA A 151 -5.90 0.24 -11.95
CA ALA A 151 -4.58 0.76 -12.33
C ALA A 151 -3.84 -0.20 -13.29
N ALA A 152 -3.98 -1.51 -13.08
CA ALA A 152 -3.37 -2.51 -13.96
C ALA A 152 -4.04 -2.56 -15.34
N VAL A 153 -5.37 -2.43 -15.39
CA VAL A 153 -6.12 -2.27 -16.66
C VAL A 153 -5.65 -1.02 -17.39
N TYR A 154 -5.59 0.13 -16.70
CA TYR A 154 -5.11 1.38 -17.28
C TYR A 154 -3.68 1.25 -17.83
N ALA A 155 -2.78 0.65 -17.06
CA ALA A 155 -1.39 0.45 -17.47
C ALA A 155 -1.30 -0.44 -18.72
N TYR A 156 -2.15 -1.46 -18.84
CA TYR A 156 -2.21 -2.28 -20.05
C TYR A 156 -2.77 -1.49 -21.25
N ASP A 157 -3.87 -0.77 -21.07
CA ASP A 157 -4.54 -0.10 -22.18
C ASP A 157 -3.72 1.08 -22.73
N ASN A 158 -3.09 1.84 -21.83
CA ASN A 158 -2.45 3.12 -22.15
C ASN A 158 -0.92 3.05 -22.15
N CYS A 159 -0.33 2.17 -21.33
CA CYS A 159 1.11 2.18 -21.05
C CYS A 159 1.83 0.92 -21.54
N LYS A 160 1.16 -0.06 -22.16
CA LYS A 160 1.78 -1.35 -22.55
C LYS A 160 3.06 -1.19 -23.36
N PHE A 161 3.10 -0.29 -24.34
CA PHE A 161 4.30 -0.13 -25.17
C PHE A 161 5.49 0.36 -24.38
N THR A 162 5.25 1.20 -23.39
CA THR A 162 6.29 1.78 -22.56
C THR A 162 6.70 0.88 -21.40
N CYS A 163 5.74 0.19 -20.79
CA CYS A 163 5.94 -0.60 -19.57
C CYS A 163 6.22 -2.08 -19.82
N LEU A 164 5.55 -2.68 -20.81
CA LEU A 164 5.62 -4.11 -21.10
C LEU A 164 6.62 -4.40 -22.22
N PHE A 165 6.65 -3.56 -23.25
CA PHE A 165 7.63 -3.67 -24.35
C PHE A 165 8.87 -2.78 -24.15
N GLY A 166 8.82 -1.84 -23.20
CA GLY A 166 9.96 -1.03 -22.77
C GLY A 166 10.50 -1.47 -21.42
N SER A 167 10.96 -0.50 -20.62
CA SER A 167 11.35 -0.73 -19.24
C SER A 167 10.22 -0.35 -18.29
N TRP A 168 9.75 -1.32 -17.51
CA TRP A 168 8.71 -1.11 -16.49
C TRP A 168 9.15 -0.13 -15.39
N CYS A 169 10.45 -0.02 -15.13
CA CYS A 169 11.04 0.93 -14.20
C CYS A 169 11.62 2.16 -14.90
N GLY A 170 11.49 2.27 -16.23
CA GLY A 170 11.96 3.43 -16.97
C GLY A 170 11.02 4.63 -16.75
N GLN A 171 11.58 5.85 -16.76
CA GLN A 171 10.84 7.10 -16.53
C GLN A 171 9.54 7.19 -17.33
N ARG A 172 9.56 6.80 -18.61
CA ARG A 172 8.38 6.85 -19.48
C ARG A 172 7.23 5.97 -18.98
N CYS A 173 7.53 4.79 -18.43
CA CYS A 173 6.50 3.91 -17.88
C CYS A 173 5.94 4.51 -16.59
N ILE A 174 6.83 4.97 -15.71
CA ILE A 174 6.47 5.60 -14.43
C ILE A 174 5.54 6.80 -14.66
N ASP A 175 5.91 7.69 -15.58
CA ASP A 175 5.11 8.85 -15.96
C ASP A 175 3.73 8.44 -16.49
N CYS A 176 3.69 7.38 -17.31
CA CYS A 176 2.45 6.91 -17.90
C CYS A 176 1.47 6.37 -16.84
N VAL A 177 1.95 5.62 -15.85
CA VAL A 177 1.07 5.03 -14.81
C VAL A 177 0.76 6.00 -13.66
N MET A 178 1.52 7.09 -13.53
CA MET A 178 1.38 8.09 -12.45
C MET A 178 -0.05 8.61 -12.23
N PRO A 179 -0.89 8.85 -13.25
CA PRO A 179 -2.27 9.31 -13.06
C PRO A 179 -3.14 8.35 -12.25
N THR A 180 -2.78 7.08 -12.14
CA THR A 180 -3.54 6.07 -11.38
C THR A 180 -3.20 6.08 -9.88
N ARG A 181 -2.11 6.75 -9.47
CA ARG A 181 -1.63 6.71 -8.08
C ARG A 181 -2.69 7.17 -7.08
N ASP A 182 -3.35 8.29 -7.35
CA ASP A 182 -4.30 8.89 -6.41
C ASP A 182 -5.58 8.07 -6.28
N SER A 183 -6.01 7.34 -7.33
CA SER A 183 -7.14 6.42 -7.20
C SER A 183 -6.75 5.17 -6.40
N VAL A 184 -5.54 4.63 -6.58
CA VAL A 184 -5.06 3.50 -5.78
C VAL A 184 -4.87 3.90 -4.31
N ASN A 185 -4.25 5.04 -4.01
CA ASN A 185 -4.07 5.51 -2.64
C ASN A 185 -5.40 5.76 -1.93
N ARG A 186 -6.40 6.33 -2.62
CA ARG A 186 -7.74 6.51 -2.05
C ARG A 186 -8.44 5.17 -1.79
N CYS A 187 -8.33 4.23 -2.72
CA CYS A 187 -8.93 2.92 -2.57
C CYS A 187 -8.27 2.14 -1.43
N THR A 188 -6.95 2.09 -1.39
CA THR A 188 -6.20 1.35 -0.37
C THR A 188 -6.26 2.03 1.00
N GLY A 189 -6.44 3.35 1.05
CA GLY A 189 -6.43 4.11 2.30
C GLY A 189 -5.02 4.34 2.86
N VAL A 190 -3.98 3.98 2.10
CA VAL A 190 -2.57 4.11 2.48
C VAL A 190 -1.75 4.65 1.32
N SER A 191 -0.54 5.16 1.60
CA SER A 191 0.40 5.51 0.54
C SER A 191 1.12 4.24 0.08
N ILE A 192 0.87 3.82 -1.16
CA ILE A 192 1.51 2.63 -1.71
C ILE A 192 3.02 2.84 -1.94
N PRO A 193 3.84 1.78 -1.84
CA PRO A 193 5.24 1.83 -2.26
C PRO A 193 5.35 2.12 -3.76
N LEU A 194 6.17 3.12 -4.11
CA LEU A 194 6.31 3.57 -5.49
C LEU A 194 7.52 2.93 -6.17
N VAL A 195 7.42 2.75 -7.49
CA VAL A 195 8.56 2.39 -8.35
C VAL A 195 9.55 3.56 -8.42
N THR A 196 10.85 3.26 -8.44
CA THR A 196 11.90 4.23 -8.73
C THR A 196 12.51 3.97 -10.10
N VAL A 197 13.03 5.03 -10.72
CA VAL A 197 13.72 4.93 -12.00
C VAL A 197 14.88 3.94 -11.91
N CYS A 198 14.94 3.04 -12.89
CA CYS A 198 16.14 2.34 -13.31
C CYS A 198 16.71 3.05 -14.56
#